data_AF-A0A146K583-F1
#
_entry.id   AF-A0A146K583-F1
#
_cell.length_a   1.000
_cell.length_b   1.000
_cell.length_c   1.000
_cell.angle_alpha   90.00
_cell.angle_beta   90.00
_cell.angle_gamma   90.00
#
_symmetry.space_group_name_H-M   'P 1'
#
loop_
_entity.id
_entity.type
_entity.pdbx_description
1 polymer ?
#
loop_
_entity_poly.entity_id
_entity_poly.type
_entity_poly.pdbx_seq_one_letter_code
_entity_poly.pdbx_strand_id
1 'polypeptide(L)'
;LTCPFCERDFMADPTYTRLIQNPHERMLRKEFQNECYEIDAPLEYMPRADPFEVYCFIIDISPAALQNGLVKTAAYVVKQQLQKLQKEETRTMVSIV
;
A
#
# COMPACT_ATOMS: atom_id res chain seq x y z
N LEU A 1 27.86 9.07 -11.00
CA LEU A 1 26.68 9.92 -11.24
C LEU A 1 26.67 10.97 -10.17
N THR A 2 26.53 12.23 -10.55
CA THR A 2 26.50 13.35 -9.60
C THR A 2 25.05 13.60 -9.21
N CYS A 3 24.78 13.69 -7.91
CA CYS A 3 23.43 13.91 -7.40
C CYS A 3 23.00 15.38 -7.65
N PRO A 4 21.86 15.65 -8.31
CA PRO A 4 21.41 17.01 -8.60
C PRO A 4 20.94 17.77 -7.35
N PHE A 5 20.70 17.09 -6.22
CA PHE A 5 20.23 17.72 -4.98
C PHE A 5 21.37 18.21 -4.07
N CYS A 6 22.54 17.58 -4.12
CA CYS A 6 23.65 17.89 -3.20
C CYS A 6 25.03 17.94 -3.86
N GLU A 7 25.09 17.81 -5.18
CA GLU A 7 26.31 17.89 -6.01
C GLU A 7 27.44 16.91 -5.63
N ARG A 8 27.14 15.93 -4.77
CA ARG A 8 28.09 14.88 -4.40
C ARG A 8 28.04 13.74 -5.41
N ASP A 9 29.21 13.20 -5.71
CA ASP A 9 29.33 11.97 -6.47
C ASP A 9 28.90 10.80 -5.60
N PHE A 10 27.98 9.99 -6.14
CA PHE A 10 27.54 8.76 -5.50
C PHE A 10 28.12 7.55 -6.22
N MET A 11 28.66 6.64 -5.43
CA MET A 11 29.02 5.28 -5.85
C MET A 11 27.74 4.46 -5.87
N ALA A 12 27.27 4.12 -7.06
CA ALA A 12 26.15 3.19 -7.22
C ALA A 12 26.45 1.88 -6.47
N ASP A 13 25.45 1.33 -5.78
CA ASP A 13 25.56 0.01 -5.16
C ASP A 13 26.08 -1.01 -6.19
N PRO A 14 27.05 -1.89 -5.86
CA PRO A 14 27.54 -2.92 -6.77
C PRO A 14 26.43 -3.82 -7.37
N THR A 15 25.31 -4.02 -6.67
CA THR A 15 24.14 -4.73 -7.21
C THR A 15 23.44 -3.91 -8.29
N TYR A 16 23.23 -2.62 -8.03
CA TYR A 16 22.71 -1.64 -9.00
C TYR A 16 23.65 -1.46 -10.20
N THR A 17 24.97 -1.57 -9.98
CA THR A 17 26.01 -1.40 -11.01
C THR A 17 26.02 -2.51 -12.06
N ARG A 18 25.62 -3.74 -11.72
CA ARG A 18 25.47 -4.85 -12.69
C ARG A 18 24.40 -4.56 -13.74
N LEU A 19 23.40 -3.75 -13.41
CA LEU A 19 22.32 -3.33 -14.31
C LEU A 19 22.71 -2.13 -15.21
N ILE A 20 23.89 -1.55 -15.00
CA ILE A 20 24.38 -0.36 -15.73
C ILE A 20 25.36 -0.75 -16.86
N GLN A 21 25.70 -2.04 -17.01
CA GLN A 21 26.75 -2.49 -17.94
C GLN A 21 26.47 -2.11 -19.41
N ASN A 22 25.20 -1.94 -19.80
CA ASN A 22 24.81 -1.37 -21.08
C ASN A 22 24.19 0.04 -20.90
N PRO A 23 24.86 1.12 -21.34
CA PRO A 23 24.34 2.49 -21.23
C PRO A 23 22.98 2.71 -21.89
N HIS A 24 22.69 1.98 -22.99
CA HIS A 24 21.42 2.11 -23.71
C HIS A 24 20.26 1.52 -22.89
N GLU A 25 20.43 0.34 -22.31
CA GLU A 25 19.42 -0.32 -21.48
C GLU A 25 19.12 0.48 -20.21
N ARG A 26 20.13 1.16 -19.65
CA ARG A 26 19.94 2.04 -18.49
C ARG A 26 18.96 3.18 -18.78
N MET A 27 19.04 3.81 -19.94
CA MET A 27 18.16 4.92 -20.32
C MET A 27 16.72 4.48 -20.60
N LEU A 28 16.47 3.18 -20.72
CA LEU A 28 15.13 2.61 -20.87
C LEU A 28 14.40 2.40 -19.53
N ARG A 29 15.05 2.65 -18.40
CA ARG A 29 14.47 2.41 -17.08
C ARG A 29 13.53 3.53 -16.65
N LYS A 30 12.47 3.15 -15.92
CA LYS A 30 11.42 4.07 -15.45
C LYS A 30 11.97 5.22 -14.61
N GLU A 31 13.01 4.99 -13.80
CA GLU A 31 13.62 6.03 -12.95
C GLU A 31 14.38 7.12 -13.72
N PHE A 32 14.73 6.88 -14.99
CA PHE A 32 15.42 7.86 -15.84
C PHE A 32 14.47 8.47 -16.88
N GLN A 33 13.39 7.76 -17.24
CA GLN A 33 12.43 8.23 -18.25
C GLN A 33 11.29 9.06 -17.67
N ASN A 34 10.93 8.84 -16.41
CA ASN A 34 9.77 9.48 -15.78
C ASN A 34 10.19 10.30 -14.57
N GLU A 35 9.58 11.48 -14.41
CA GLU A 35 9.75 12.30 -13.20
C GLU A 35 9.11 11.65 -11.96
N CYS A 36 8.05 10.87 -12.16
CA CYS A 36 7.35 10.11 -11.13
C CYS A 36 7.29 8.63 -11.52
N TYR A 37 7.78 7.75 -10.65
CA TYR A 37 7.75 6.31 -10.84
C TYR A 37 7.66 5.60 -9.48
N GLU A 38 7.28 4.32 -9.53
CA GLU A 38 7.18 3.45 -8.36
C GLU A 38 8.22 2.33 -8.45
N ILE A 39 8.68 1.87 -7.30
CA ILE A 39 9.60 0.74 -7.16
C ILE A 39 9.04 -0.22 -6.11
N ASP A 40 9.31 -1.51 -6.33
CA ASP A 40 9.17 -2.50 -5.27
C ASP A 40 10.26 -2.22 -4.22
N ALA A 41 9.83 -1.92 -2.99
CA ALA A 41 10.75 -1.56 -1.93
C ALA A 41 11.63 -2.78 -1.55
N PRO A 42 12.96 -2.61 -1.45
CA PRO A 42 13.85 -3.65 -0.94
C PRO A 42 13.57 -4.03 0.53
N LEU A 43 14.05 -5.20 0.95
CA LEU A 43 13.81 -5.76 2.29
C LEU A 43 14.32 -4.84 3.42
N GLU A 44 15.39 -4.10 3.19
CA GLU A 44 15.93 -3.16 4.18
C GLU A 44 14.96 -2.01 4.52
N TYR A 45 13.96 -1.75 3.68
CA TYR A 45 12.88 -0.78 3.95
C TYR A 45 11.67 -1.42 4.65
N MET A 46 11.69 -2.74 4.88
CA MET A 46 10.59 -3.51 5.47
C MET A 46 11.01 -4.12 6.82
N PRO A 47 11.03 -3.32 7.91
CA PRO A 47 11.37 -3.81 9.25
C PRO A 47 10.30 -4.75 9.83
N ARG A 48 9.13 -4.81 9.21
CA ARG A 48 7.99 -5.65 9.56
C ARG A 48 7.40 -6.25 8.29
N ALA A 49 6.71 -7.38 8.45
CA ALA A 49 5.91 -7.93 7.36
C ALA A 49 4.85 -6.93 6.88
N ASP A 50 4.49 -7.05 5.61
CA ASP A 50 3.55 -6.14 4.97
C ASP A 50 2.25 -6.03 5.75
N PRO A 51 1.77 -4.80 5.99
CA PRO A 51 0.48 -4.60 6.58
C PRO A 51 -0.60 -5.19 5.67
N PHE A 52 -1.64 -5.70 6.28
CA PHE A 52 -2.85 -6.13 5.59
C PHE A 52 -4.04 -5.34 6.14
N GLU A 53 -5.13 -5.33 5.40
CA GLU A 53 -6.30 -4.51 5.73
C GLU A 53 -7.09 -5.14 6.88
N VAL A 54 -7.32 -4.36 7.94
CA VAL A 54 -8.09 -4.77 9.11
C VAL A 54 -9.18 -3.75 9.37
N TYR A 55 -10.43 -4.20 9.31
CA TYR A 55 -11.61 -3.36 9.56
C TYR A 55 -12.25 -3.73 10.90
N CYS A 56 -12.53 -2.71 11.74
CA CYS A 56 -13.29 -2.87 12.98
C CYS A 56 -14.52 -1.97 12.94
N PHE A 57 -15.71 -2.58 12.86
CA PHE A 57 -16.98 -1.86 12.87
C PHE A 57 -17.50 -1.77 14.29
N ILE A 58 -17.40 -0.59 14.89
CA ILE A 58 -17.99 -0.31 16.20
C ILE A 58 -19.40 0.23 15.97
N ILE A 59 -20.42 -0.53 16.34
CA ILE A 59 -21.83 -0.20 16.06
C ILE A 59 -22.51 0.27 17.35
N ASP A 60 -23.06 1.49 17.33
CA ASP A 60 -23.86 1.98 18.45
C ASP A 60 -25.16 1.19 18.58
N ILE A 61 -25.35 0.55 19.74
CA ILE A 61 -26.55 -0.21 20.12
C ILE A 61 -27.41 0.52 21.15
N SER A 62 -27.22 1.84 21.32
CA SER A 62 -28.02 2.67 22.21
C SER A 62 -29.53 2.63 21.85
N PRO A 63 -30.43 2.93 22.81
CA PRO A 63 -31.87 2.99 22.53
C PRO A 63 -32.22 3.96 21.40
N ALA A 64 -31.47 5.06 21.25
CA ALA A 64 -31.68 6.02 20.17
C ALA A 64 -31.33 5.42 18.79
N ALA A 65 -30.20 4.70 18.69
CA ALA A 65 -29.76 4.02 17.47
C ALA A 65 -30.67 2.84 17.06
N LEU A 66 -31.32 2.20 18.04
CA LEU A 66 -32.33 1.18 17.77
C LEU A 66 -33.62 1.82 17.24
N GLN A 67 -34.10 2.88 17.88
CA GLN A 67 -35.36 3.54 17.54
C GLN A 67 -35.34 4.20 16.15
N ASN A 68 -34.21 4.80 15.77
CA ASN A 68 -34.06 5.43 14.45
C ASN A 68 -33.67 4.44 13.34
N GLY A 69 -33.45 3.16 13.66
CA GLY A 69 -33.10 2.13 12.69
C GLY A 69 -31.65 2.16 12.18
N LEU A 70 -30.75 2.89 12.85
CA LEU A 70 -29.33 2.96 12.50
C LEU A 70 -28.69 1.57 12.50
N VAL A 71 -28.90 0.77 13.56
CA VAL A 71 -28.31 -0.57 13.70
C VAL A 71 -28.71 -1.48 12.54
N LYS A 72 -29.99 -1.44 12.15
CA LYS A 72 -30.54 -2.24 11.05
C LYS A 72 -29.90 -1.84 9.71
N THR A 73 -29.77 -0.54 9.48
CA THR A 73 -29.16 -0.02 8.25
C THR A 73 -27.66 -0.35 8.19
N ALA A 74 -26.93 -0.15 9.28
CA ALA A 74 -25.51 -0.46 9.39
C ALA A 74 -25.24 -1.94 9.11
N ALA A 75 -25.95 -2.85 9.80
CA ALA A 75 -25.80 -4.30 9.59
C ALA A 75 -26.15 -4.72 8.15
N TYR A 76 -27.20 -4.13 7.57
CA TYR A 76 -27.58 -4.41 6.19
C TYR A 76 -26.50 -3.96 5.20
N VAL A 77 -26.00 -2.73 5.33
CA VAL A 77 -24.97 -2.18 4.44
C VAL A 77 -23.66 -2.95 4.57
N VAL A 78 -23.22 -3.24 5.80
CA VAL A 78 -22.02 -4.06 6.05
C VAL A 78 -22.16 -5.41 5.33
N LYS A 79 -23.29 -6.10 5.49
CA LYS A 79 -23.54 -7.38 4.81
C LYS A 79 -23.49 -7.26 3.28
N GLN A 80 -24.11 -6.22 2.71
CA GLN A 80 -24.16 -6.02 1.26
C GLN A 80 -22.79 -5.66 0.66
N GLN A 81 -21.96 -4.89 1.37
CA GLN A 81 -20.68 -4.42 0.87
C GLN A 81 -19.51 -5.33 1.23
N LEU A 82 -19.68 -6.28 2.16
CA LEU A 82 -18.59 -7.16 2.63
C LEU A 82 -17.90 -7.92 1.49
N GLN A 83 -18.66 -8.32 0.46
CA GLN A 83 -18.11 -9.00 -0.71
C GLN A 83 -17.17 -8.10 -1.54
N LYS A 84 -17.34 -6.77 -1.51
CA LYS A 84 -16.45 -5.83 -2.21
C LYS A 84 -15.14 -5.57 -1.47
N LEU A 85 -15.10 -5.86 -0.15
CA LEU A 85 -13.89 -5.74 0.65
C LEU A 85 -12.95 -6.93 0.45
N GLN A 86 -13.41 -8.01 -0.21
CA GLN A 86 -12.56 -9.13 -0.55
C GLN A 86 -11.63 -8.73 -1.71
N LYS A 87 -10.40 -8.34 -1.38
CA LYS A 87 -9.29 -8.27 -2.34
C LYS A 87 -8.76 -9.69 -2.62
N GLU A 88 -8.05 -9.84 -3.73
CA GLU A 88 -7.42 -11.11 -4.15
C GLU A 88 -6.43 -11.66 -3.10
N GLU A 89 -5.90 -10.80 -2.22
CA GLU A 89 -5.13 -11.23 -1.05
C GLU A 89 -6.03 -11.65 0.11
N THR A 90 -5.88 -12.91 0.51
CA THR A 90 -6.69 -13.64 1.50
C THR A 90 -6.54 -13.17 2.96
N ARG A 91 -5.84 -12.05 3.22
CA ARG A 91 -5.46 -11.62 4.57
C ARG A 91 -6.36 -10.54 5.19
N THR A 92 -7.40 -10.08 4.48
CA THR A 92 -8.28 -9.04 5.03
C THR A 92 -9.05 -9.55 6.26
N MET A 93 -8.90 -8.88 7.40
CA MET A 93 -9.57 -9.25 8.66
C MET A 93 -10.70 -8.28 9.01
N VAL A 94 -11.80 -8.80 9.55
CA VAL A 94 -12.97 -8.01 9.95
C VAL A 94 -13.38 -8.33 11.38
N SER A 95 -13.65 -7.30 12.16
CA SER A 95 -14.21 -7.36 13.51
C SER A 95 -15.46 -6.47 13.62
N ILE A 96 -16.42 -6.88 14.45
CA ILE A 96 -17.64 -6.12 14.74
C ILE A 96 -17.79 -6.08 16.27
N VAL A 97 -17.96 -4.87 16.82
CA VAL A 97 -18.09 -4.60 18.25
C VAL A 97 -19.36 -3.81 18.51
#